data_AF-W4H7B3-F1
#
_entry.id   AF-W4H7B3-F1
#
_cell.length_a   1.000
_cell.length_b   1.000
_cell.length_c   1.000
_cell.angle_alpha   90.00
_cell.angle_beta   90.00
_cell.angle_gamma   90.00
#
_symmetry.space_group_name_H-M   'P 1'
#
loop_
_entity.id
_entity.type
_entity.pdbx_description
1 polymer ?
#
loop_
_entity_poly.entity_id
_entity_poly.type
_entity_poly.pdbx_seq_one_letter_code
_entity_poly.pdbx_strand_id
1 'polypeptide(L)'
;MQTFAKVVLILVNIGFIVAGSLLIWLGSKSRDGHWSDIFSTGTATDVSTVSAVVMALGASVILIALFGLTGAACRNRCLLTLYSIFVVVGLIIFVAIAVLGFMSTSQANTWTAKAFPADPAETDVAKGFNQVYCYAEGGRFCVTSSVKDAVNTFFPSVGQSGIDAFVLAGVDVTANTGLIGLCDQVNAKLTSSPALSSALPKEYKDACATCQDVKTKYGEYSSLFDWVESQCPLTQETAQWCGKFLLTKNQTSLYDGAPYKQCRAPVLGLWKDYGTKVGIGGVVLAVVSMVVLLLVNLGFIVAGLLLIGLGAKTTNGHWNDIFSTGTVTDVSTVSAVLMAFGACVILIALLGFAGAAFRNKCLLTLYSIFVVVGLVVFVVVAILGFMSTSQANSWASKSFPADPVESEVAKGFNQVYYYAQGGHFCLTSPAKDAISTFFPSVAGVAAFAAAGVDVNAKSGLLGVCDSVNAKLSSLPPAASNALPKEFKDACATCQSVKAKFGEYSSVFDWVGVQCPLTKEIAQWCGNFLVTKNPPSVYDNAPYKQCRTPVLDLWNEYGTKVGIGAVIMTIISIVLIAFSCKAARTKGHRGYF
;
A
#
# COMPACT_ATOMS: atom_id res chain seq x y z
N MET A 1 -16.48 -5.67 4.34
CA MET A 1 -15.13 -5.30 3.84
C MET A 1 -14.42 -4.24 4.69
N GLN A 2 -15.06 -3.14 5.12
CA GLN A 2 -14.40 -2.09 5.92
C GLN A 2 -13.77 -2.59 7.25
N THR A 3 -14.44 -3.50 7.96
CA THR A 3 -13.96 -4.05 9.25
C THR A 3 -12.72 -4.92 9.07
N PHE A 4 -12.70 -5.74 8.01
CA PHE A 4 -11.58 -6.61 7.68
C PHE A 4 -10.33 -5.81 7.30
N ALA A 5 -10.46 -4.80 6.45
CA ALA A 5 -9.36 -3.92 6.07
C ALA A 5 -8.76 -3.17 7.27
N LYS A 6 -9.60 -2.73 8.22
CA LYS A 6 -9.15 -2.12 9.47
C LYS A 6 -8.32 -3.08 10.32
N VAL A 7 -8.81 -4.32 10.52
CA VAL A 7 -8.11 -5.33 11.33
C VAL A 7 -6.77 -5.70 10.70
N VAL A 8 -6.73 -5.91 9.39
CA VAL A 8 -5.49 -6.21 8.65
C VAL A 8 -4.47 -5.07 8.78
N LEU A 9 -4.90 -3.81 8.61
CA LEU A 9 -4.02 -2.65 8.77
C LEU A 9 -3.45 -2.55 10.19
N ILE A 10 -4.27 -2.78 11.23
CA ILE A 10 -3.81 -2.72 12.61
C ILE A 10 -2.77 -3.81 12.89
N LEU A 11 -3.05 -5.05 12.49
CA LEU A 11 -2.13 -6.19 12.70
C LEU A 11 -0.79 -6.00 11.98
N VAL A 12 -0.81 -5.52 10.74
CA VAL A 12 0.41 -5.23 9.96
C VAL A 12 1.24 -4.12 10.62
N ASN A 13 0.59 -3.05 11.10
CA ASN A 13 1.29 -1.96 11.77
C ASN A 13 1.90 -2.38 13.12
N ILE A 14 1.23 -3.24 13.88
CA ILE A 14 1.82 -3.84 15.08
C ILE A 14 3.09 -4.63 14.70
N GLY A 15 3.03 -5.42 13.62
CA GLY A 15 4.20 -6.11 13.09
C GLY A 15 5.36 -5.17 12.73
N PHE A 16 5.07 -4.03 12.10
CA PHE A 16 6.09 -3.03 11.79
C PHE A 16 6.65 -2.32 13.02
N ILE A 17 5.87 -2.08 14.08
CA ILE A 17 6.39 -1.55 15.34
C ILE A 17 7.41 -2.53 15.93
N VAL A 18 7.05 -3.81 16.03
CA VAL A 18 7.95 -4.86 16.55
C VAL A 18 9.24 -4.91 15.72
N ALA A 19 9.13 -4.87 14.39
CA ALA A 19 10.27 -4.86 13.49
C ALA A 19 11.16 -3.62 13.64
N GLY A 20 10.56 -2.43 13.72
CA GLY A 20 11.30 -1.18 13.94
C GLY A 20 12.00 -1.16 15.29
N SER A 21 11.36 -1.66 16.36
CA SER A 21 11.96 -1.80 17.68
C SER A 21 13.14 -2.77 17.68
N LEU A 22 13.02 -3.89 16.95
CA LEU A 22 14.13 -4.83 16.74
C LEU A 22 15.32 -4.18 16.01
N LEU A 23 15.05 -3.37 14.98
CA LEU A 23 16.11 -2.63 14.27
C LEU A 23 16.83 -1.62 15.17
N ILE A 24 16.08 -0.86 15.99
CA ILE A 24 16.68 0.07 16.96
C ILE A 24 17.49 -0.71 18.00
N TRP A 25 16.96 -1.82 18.53
CA TRP A 25 17.68 -2.66 19.49
C TRP A 25 18.99 -3.19 18.91
N LEU A 26 18.97 -3.74 17.68
CA LEU A 26 20.18 -4.19 16.98
C LEU A 26 21.19 -3.06 16.76
N GLY A 27 20.71 -1.90 16.30
CA GLY A 27 21.55 -0.71 16.09
C GLY A 27 22.20 -0.20 17.38
N SER A 28 21.42 -0.09 18.47
CA SER A 28 21.92 0.31 19.80
C SER A 28 22.94 -0.69 20.35
N LYS A 29 22.66 -2.00 20.27
CA LYS A 29 23.59 -3.04 20.73
C LYS A 29 24.91 -3.04 19.96
N SER A 30 24.89 -2.68 18.68
CA SER A 30 26.10 -2.49 17.88
C SER A 30 26.92 -1.25 18.28
N ARG A 31 26.28 -0.24 18.88
CA ARG A 31 26.92 1.02 19.29
C ARG A 31 27.38 1.00 20.75
N ASP A 32 26.52 0.52 21.66
CA ASP A 32 26.81 0.40 23.09
C ASP A 32 27.90 -0.65 23.38
N GLY A 33 28.15 -1.59 22.46
CA GLY A 33 29.27 -2.53 22.57
C GLY A 33 30.56 -2.06 21.90
N HIS A 34 30.63 -0.82 21.38
CA HIS A 34 31.76 -0.28 20.61
C HIS A 34 32.23 -1.11 19.41
N TRP A 35 31.45 -2.12 19.01
CA TRP A 35 31.69 -2.90 17.79
C TRP A 35 31.67 -2.01 16.54
N SER A 36 30.92 -0.90 16.56
CA SER A 36 30.94 0.10 15.49
C SER A 36 32.31 0.71 15.24
N ASP A 37 33.15 0.85 16.27
CA ASP A 37 34.47 1.49 16.20
C ASP A 37 35.53 0.54 15.64
N ILE A 38 35.28 -0.77 15.75
CA ILE A 38 36.13 -1.85 15.23
C ILE A 38 35.92 -2.02 13.71
N PHE A 39 34.70 -1.84 13.22
CA PHE A 39 34.34 -2.05 11.82
C PHE A 39 34.20 -0.75 11.00
N SER A 40 34.33 0.43 11.60
CA SER A 40 34.31 1.73 10.90
C SER A 40 35.60 2.04 10.14
N THR A 41 36.69 1.35 10.44
CA THR A 41 37.97 1.56 9.76
C THR A 41 38.00 0.70 8.49
N GLY A 42 37.99 1.35 7.31
CA GLY A 42 38.48 0.78 6.05
C GLY A 42 37.56 -0.07 5.18
N THR A 43 36.40 -0.52 5.67
CA THR A 43 35.44 -1.26 4.82
C THR A 43 34.59 -0.29 3.99
N ALA A 44 34.12 -0.71 2.80
CA ALA A 44 33.35 0.13 1.87
C ALA A 44 32.01 0.69 2.44
N THR A 45 31.66 0.34 3.69
CA THR A 45 30.50 0.84 4.42
C THR A 45 30.91 1.18 5.85
N ASP A 46 31.05 2.47 6.17
CA ASP A 46 31.28 2.97 7.52
C ASP A 46 30.26 2.37 8.51
N VAL A 47 30.68 1.53 9.46
CA VAL A 47 29.75 0.81 10.35
C VAL A 47 29.13 1.72 11.42
N SER A 48 29.78 2.84 11.76
CA SER A 48 29.17 3.95 12.53
C SER A 48 27.98 4.56 11.77
N THR A 49 28.11 4.68 10.44
CA THR A 49 27.03 5.04 9.53
C THR A 49 26.01 3.91 9.45
N VAL A 50 26.40 2.64 9.37
CA VAL A 50 25.45 1.50 9.31
C VAL A 50 24.63 1.39 10.60
N SER A 51 25.22 1.51 11.79
CA SER A 51 24.48 1.48 13.06
C SER A 51 23.54 2.69 13.20
N ALA A 52 24.03 3.90 12.91
CA ALA A 52 23.20 5.11 12.91
C ALA A 52 22.07 5.05 11.87
N VAL A 53 22.35 4.51 10.68
CA VAL A 53 21.38 4.27 9.62
C VAL A 53 20.38 3.21 10.07
N VAL A 54 20.79 2.07 10.63
CA VAL A 54 19.88 1.02 11.12
C VAL A 54 18.96 1.55 12.24
N MET A 55 19.48 2.35 13.17
CA MET A 55 18.67 3.03 14.19
C MET A 55 17.70 4.05 13.58
N ALA A 56 18.17 4.91 12.66
CA ALA A 56 17.33 5.90 11.99
C ALA A 56 16.24 5.26 11.12
N LEU A 57 16.56 4.12 10.48
CA LEU A 57 15.64 3.31 9.71
C LEU A 57 14.61 2.63 10.62
N GLY A 58 15.04 2.07 11.75
CA GLY A 58 14.13 1.52 12.77
C GLY A 58 13.18 2.58 13.32
N ALA A 59 13.68 3.76 13.68
CA ALA A 59 12.87 4.89 14.15
C ALA A 59 11.89 5.37 13.07
N SER A 60 12.34 5.40 11.81
CA SER A 60 11.46 5.69 10.67
C SER A 60 10.34 4.65 10.59
N VAL A 61 10.65 3.34 10.60
CA VAL A 61 9.65 2.27 10.54
C VAL A 61 8.62 2.34 11.67
N ILE A 62 9.02 2.69 12.89
CA ILE A 62 8.09 2.90 14.01
C ILE A 62 7.19 4.12 13.75
N LEU A 63 7.74 5.26 13.35
CA LEU A 63 6.95 6.45 13.01
C LEU A 63 5.90 6.15 11.94
N ILE A 64 6.31 5.40 10.93
CA ILE A 64 5.47 4.94 9.83
C ILE A 64 4.33 4.07 10.38
N ALA A 65 4.66 3.10 11.22
CA ALA A 65 3.68 2.21 11.80
C ALA A 65 2.68 2.93 12.73
N LEU A 66 3.14 3.92 13.49
CA LEU A 66 2.29 4.76 14.33
C LEU A 66 1.32 5.62 13.50
N PHE A 67 1.76 6.14 12.36
CA PHE A 67 0.86 6.81 11.40
C PHE A 67 -0.14 5.84 10.78
N GLY A 68 0.25 4.60 10.50
CA GLY A 68 -0.67 3.57 10.02
C GLY A 68 -1.72 3.18 11.05
N LEU A 69 -1.31 3.01 12.31
CA LEU A 69 -2.17 2.61 13.43
C LEU A 69 -3.16 3.73 13.81
N THR A 70 -2.66 4.97 13.92
CA THR A 70 -3.47 6.15 14.21
C THR A 70 -4.39 6.51 13.03
N GLY A 71 -3.94 6.30 11.79
CA GLY A 71 -4.78 6.50 10.60
C GLY A 71 -5.92 5.48 10.54
N ALA A 72 -5.64 4.21 10.86
CA ALA A 72 -6.65 3.15 10.90
C ALA A 72 -7.64 3.33 12.07
N ALA A 73 -7.16 3.75 13.24
CA ALA A 73 -7.98 3.98 14.43
C ALA A 73 -8.89 5.21 14.26
N CYS A 74 -8.32 6.37 13.91
CA CYS A 74 -9.03 7.65 13.84
C CYS A 74 -9.80 7.87 12.53
N ARG A 75 -9.74 6.93 11.57
CA ARG A 75 -10.25 7.13 10.18
C ARG A 75 -9.71 8.43 9.54
N ASN A 76 -8.51 8.87 9.94
CA ASN A 76 -7.94 10.12 9.45
C ASN A 76 -7.29 9.87 8.08
N ARG A 77 -7.91 10.46 7.04
CA ARG A 77 -7.53 10.26 5.63
C ARG A 77 -6.11 10.72 5.33
N CYS A 78 -5.64 11.80 5.95
CA CYS A 78 -4.31 12.36 5.73
C CYS A 78 -3.20 11.46 6.29
N LEU A 79 -3.43 10.85 7.46
CA LEU A 79 -2.50 9.94 8.10
C LEU A 79 -2.35 8.62 7.32
N LEU A 80 -3.46 8.11 6.77
CA LEU A 80 -3.45 6.91 5.92
C LEU A 80 -2.72 7.15 4.59
N THR A 81 -2.81 8.36 4.01
CA THR A 81 -2.08 8.76 2.80
C THR A 81 -0.57 8.86 3.05
N LEU A 82 -0.13 9.41 4.18
CA LEU A 82 1.28 9.45 4.57
C LEU A 82 1.85 8.03 4.79
N TYR A 83 1.11 7.16 5.47
CA TYR A 83 1.51 5.79 5.79
C TYR A 83 1.91 4.97 4.54
N SER A 84 1.16 5.04 3.45
CA SER A 84 1.49 4.33 2.22
C SER A 84 2.81 4.75 1.55
N ILE A 85 3.16 6.06 1.57
CA ILE A 85 4.43 6.57 1.04
C ILE A 85 5.57 5.83 1.73
N PHE A 86 5.42 5.77 3.04
CA PHE A 86 6.38 5.22 3.94
C PHE A 86 6.49 3.69 3.86
N VAL A 87 5.43 2.97 3.51
CA VAL A 87 5.48 1.52 3.25
C VAL A 87 6.31 1.19 2.00
N VAL A 88 6.18 1.97 0.92
CA VAL A 88 7.01 1.76 -0.31
C VAL A 88 8.47 2.11 -0.05
N VAL A 89 8.72 3.22 0.65
CA VAL A 89 10.07 3.60 1.08
C VAL A 89 10.65 2.53 2.02
N GLY A 90 9.84 2.03 2.95
CA GLY A 90 10.15 0.89 3.82
C GLY A 90 10.54 -0.36 3.03
N LEU A 91 9.79 -0.74 1.99
CA LEU A 91 10.13 -1.87 1.12
C LEU A 91 11.52 -1.70 0.47
N ILE A 92 11.82 -0.53 -0.10
CA ILE A 92 13.12 -0.25 -0.72
C ILE A 92 14.24 -0.35 0.32
N ILE A 93 14.01 0.22 1.49
CA ILE A 93 14.92 0.16 2.64
C ILE A 93 15.15 -1.29 3.08
N PHE A 94 14.10 -2.09 3.24
CA PHE A 94 14.21 -3.48 3.68
C PHE A 94 14.95 -4.35 2.68
N VAL A 95 14.75 -4.11 1.37
CA VAL A 95 15.53 -4.75 0.31
C VAL A 95 17.00 -4.32 0.38
N ALA A 96 17.28 -3.04 0.60
CA ALA A 96 18.66 -2.55 0.74
C ALA A 96 19.35 -3.17 1.98
N ILE A 97 18.67 -3.21 3.13
CA ILE A 97 19.15 -3.87 4.36
C ILE A 97 19.43 -5.36 4.09
N ALA A 98 18.52 -6.05 3.40
CA ALA A 98 18.70 -7.47 3.06
C ALA A 98 19.97 -7.69 2.23
N VAL A 99 20.14 -6.89 1.15
CA VAL A 99 21.31 -6.97 0.27
C VAL A 99 22.60 -6.67 1.05
N LEU A 100 22.63 -5.59 1.84
CA LEU A 100 23.79 -5.23 2.64
C LEU A 100 24.15 -6.30 3.67
N GLY A 101 23.15 -6.88 4.36
CA GLY A 101 23.36 -7.96 5.33
C GLY A 101 23.96 -9.21 4.69
N PHE A 102 23.45 -9.65 3.55
CA PHE A 102 24.00 -10.81 2.84
C PHE A 102 25.36 -10.53 2.19
N MET A 103 25.58 -9.32 1.67
CA MET A 103 26.91 -8.91 1.17
C MET A 103 27.94 -8.93 2.30
N SER A 104 27.60 -8.36 3.46
CA SER A 104 28.45 -8.37 4.65
C SER A 104 28.75 -9.80 5.13
N THR A 105 27.73 -10.68 5.15
CA THR A 105 27.90 -12.11 5.46
C THR A 105 28.87 -12.80 4.49
N SER A 106 28.73 -12.52 3.20
CA SER A 106 29.59 -13.06 2.16
C SER A 106 31.04 -12.60 2.34
N GLN A 107 31.25 -11.34 2.71
CA GLN A 107 32.58 -10.79 2.97
C GLN A 107 33.26 -11.49 4.16
N ALA A 108 32.57 -11.61 5.30
CA ALA A 108 33.09 -12.30 6.49
C ALA A 108 33.46 -13.77 6.20
N ASN A 109 32.61 -14.49 5.44
CA ASN A 109 32.91 -15.84 4.98
C ASN A 109 34.16 -15.91 4.10
N THR A 110 34.28 -14.98 3.15
CA THR A 110 35.42 -14.93 2.22
C THR A 110 36.73 -14.66 2.96
N TRP A 111 36.70 -13.78 3.95
CA TRP A 111 37.87 -13.48 4.76
C TRP A 111 38.27 -14.68 5.62
N THR A 112 37.31 -15.37 6.23
CA THR A 112 37.55 -16.58 7.03
C THR A 112 38.31 -17.66 6.24
N ALA A 113 38.03 -17.80 4.94
CA ALA A 113 38.66 -18.81 4.08
C ALA A 113 40.06 -18.41 3.54
N LYS A 114 40.49 -17.16 3.71
CA LYS A 114 41.76 -16.64 3.20
C LYS A 114 42.76 -16.40 4.34
N ALA A 115 44.05 -16.45 4.02
CA ALA A 115 45.11 -15.99 4.90
C ALA A 115 45.01 -14.47 5.10
N PHE A 116 45.43 -13.98 6.26
CA PHE A 116 45.45 -12.54 6.55
C PHE A 116 46.60 -11.85 5.81
N PRO A 117 46.39 -10.64 5.26
CA PRO A 117 45.09 -9.99 5.08
C PRO A 117 44.36 -10.54 3.85
N ALA A 118 43.08 -10.87 4.00
CA ALA A 118 42.22 -11.34 2.92
C ALA A 118 41.82 -10.22 1.95
N ASP A 119 41.82 -8.98 2.45
CA ASP A 119 41.47 -7.73 1.76
C ASP A 119 42.18 -6.57 2.48
N PRO A 120 42.56 -5.46 1.80
CA PRO A 120 43.13 -4.29 2.46
C PRO A 120 42.27 -3.77 3.63
N ALA A 121 40.94 -3.80 3.49
CA ALA A 121 40.03 -3.39 4.54
C ALA A 121 40.08 -4.29 5.79
N GLU A 122 40.57 -5.54 5.68
CA GLU A 122 40.75 -6.41 6.85
C GLU A 122 41.84 -5.88 7.78
N THR A 123 42.85 -5.20 7.24
CA THR A 123 43.92 -4.60 8.06
C THR A 123 43.38 -3.49 8.96
N ASP A 124 42.40 -2.75 8.47
CA ASP A 124 41.75 -1.69 9.23
C ASP A 124 40.82 -2.25 10.32
N VAL A 125 40.11 -3.35 10.03
CA VAL A 125 39.32 -4.09 11.04
C VAL A 125 40.25 -4.66 12.13
N ALA A 126 41.39 -5.23 11.74
CA ALA A 126 42.40 -5.72 12.68
C ALA A 126 42.93 -4.58 13.58
N LYS A 127 43.24 -3.43 12.98
CA LYS A 127 43.72 -2.25 13.69
C LYS A 127 42.70 -1.74 14.72
N GLY A 128 41.44 -1.60 14.31
CA GLY A 128 40.33 -1.21 15.18
C GLY A 128 40.11 -2.22 16.31
N PHE A 129 40.03 -3.51 15.97
CA PHE A 129 39.86 -4.59 16.95
C PHE A 129 40.98 -4.59 17.99
N ASN A 130 42.24 -4.56 17.55
CA ASN A 130 43.40 -4.56 18.44
C ASN A 130 43.35 -3.39 19.44
N GLN A 131 42.99 -2.20 18.96
CA GLN A 131 42.88 -1.02 19.81
C GLN A 131 41.80 -1.21 20.88
N VAL A 132 40.57 -1.54 20.47
CA VAL A 132 39.44 -1.65 21.41
C VAL A 132 39.63 -2.82 22.37
N TYR A 133 40.15 -3.95 21.89
CA TYR A 133 40.53 -5.10 22.71
C TYR A 133 41.52 -4.70 23.80
N CYS A 134 42.59 -3.96 23.46
CA CYS A 134 43.59 -3.55 24.44
C CYS A 134 43.10 -2.47 25.41
N TYR A 135 42.13 -1.64 25.04
CA TYR A 135 41.47 -0.72 25.99
C TYR A 135 40.55 -1.49 26.95
N ALA A 136 39.82 -2.49 26.46
CA ALA A 136 38.97 -3.36 27.28
C ALA A 136 39.82 -4.19 28.26
N GLU A 137 40.79 -4.95 27.77
CA GLU A 137 41.71 -5.74 28.60
C GLU A 137 42.67 -4.87 29.43
N GLY A 138 42.96 -3.66 28.97
CA GLY A 138 43.77 -2.68 29.71
C GLY A 138 43.16 -2.36 31.07
N GLY A 139 41.83 -2.35 31.22
CA GLY A 139 41.22 -2.12 32.52
C GLY A 139 41.48 -3.25 33.52
N ARG A 140 41.66 -4.49 33.03
CA ARG A 140 42.11 -5.61 33.86
C ARG A 140 43.47 -5.30 34.48
N PHE A 141 44.45 -4.90 33.67
CA PHE A 141 45.81 -4.62 34.18
C PHE A 141 45.96 -3.29 34.91
N CYS A 142 45.16 -2.29 34.54
CA CYS A 142 45.22 -0.97 35.15
C CYS A 142 44.48 -0.92 36.49
N VAL A 143 43.43 -1.73 36.67
CA VAL A 143 42.49 -1.57 37.80
C VAL A 143 42.33 -2.83 38.66
N THR A 144 42.30 -4.04 38.09
CA THR A 144 41.83 -5.24 38.83
C THR A 144 42.85 -6.36 38.98
N SER A 145 43.93 -6.39 38.19
CA SER A 145 44.97 -7.43 38.27
C SER A 145 45.86 -7.24 39.49
N SER A 146 46.66 -8.25 39.81
CA SER A 146 47.78 -8.05 40.73
C SER A 146 48.76 -7.01 40.14
N VAL A 147 49.39 -6.23 41.01
CA VAL A 147 50.46 -5.30 40.61
C VAL A 147 51.59 -6.05 39.91
N LYS A 148 51.90 -7.29 40.35
CA LYS A 148 52.89 -8.15 39.71
C LYS A 148 52.57 -8.43 38.24
N ASP A 149 51.34 -8.81 37.93
CA ASP A 149 50.92 -9.11 36.56
C ASP A 149 50.87 -7.85 35.70
N ALA A 150 50.47 -6.71 36.27
CA ALA A 150 50.51 -5.43 35.60
C ALA A 150 51.95 -5.01 35.23
N VAL A 151 52.91 -5.15 36.15
CA VAL A 151 54.32 -4.81 35.90
C VAL A 151 54.93 -5.72 34.83
N ASN A 152 54.66 -7.02 34.89
CA ASN A 152 55.13 -7.96 33.86
C ASN A 152 54.55 -7.68 32.46
N THR A 153 53.37 -7.04 32.41
CA THR A 153 52.68 -6.72 31.16
C THR A 153 53.14 -5.38 30.57
N PHE A 154 53.25 -4.32 31.39
CA PHE A 154 53.66 -2.98 30.93
C PHE A 154 55.19 -2.84 30.81
N PHE A 155 55.95 -3.59 31.61
CA PHE A 155 57.41 -3.48 31.65
C PHE A 155 58.08 -4.87 31.59
N PRO A 156 57.90 -5.61 30.48
CA PRO A 156 58.43 -6.97 30.35
C PRO A 156 59.97 -7.04 30.42
N SER A 157 60.67 -5.93 30.14
CA SER A 157 62.13 -5.83 30.17
C SER A 157 62.75 -5.75 31.58
N VAL A 158 62.00 -5.30 32.59
CA VAL A 158 62.48 -5.27 33.99
C VAL A 158 62.15 -6.55 34.74
N GLY A 159 61.13 -7.30 34.30
CA GLY A 159 60.78 -8.63 34.82
C GLY A 159 60.75 -8.72 36.35
N GLN A 160 61.25 -9.83 36.90
CA GLN A 160 61.29 -10.07 38.35
C GLN A 160 62.17 -9.05 39.09
N SER A 161 63.26 -8.58 38.48
CA SER A 161 64.14 -7.55 39.05
C SER A 161 63.43 -6.21 39.33
N GLY A 162 62.46 -5.84 38.49
CA GLY A 162 61.61 -4.67 38.74
C GLY A 162 60.63 -4.89 39.89
N ILE A 163 60.03 -6.08 39.96
CA ILE A 163 59.15 -6.50 41.07
C ILE A 163 59.91 -6.44 42.39
N ASP A 164 61.12 -7.01 42.43
CA ASP A 164 61.96 -7.08 43.63
C ASP A 164 62.34 -5.67 44.12
N ALA A 165 62.60 -4.73 43.19
CA ALA A 165 62.86 -3.33 43.53
C ALA A 165 61.63 -2.64 44.16
N PHE A 166 60.42 -2.93 43.68
CA PHE A 166 59.18 -2.40 44.30
C PHE A 166 58.93 -3.01 45.68
N VAL A 167 59.15 -4.31 45.85
CA VAL A 167 59.06 -4.98 47.16
C VAL A 167 60.05 -4.39 48.15
N LEU A 168 61.30 -4.14 47.72
CA LEU A 168 62.33 -3.51 48.54
C LEU A 168 61.97 -2.07 48.93
N ALA A 169 61.22 -1.35 48.09
CA ALA A 169 60.68 -0.03 48.36
C ALA A 169 59.42 -0.03 49.26
N GLY A 170 58.98 -1.21 49.72
CA GLY A 170 57.81 -1.36 50.59
C GLY A 170 56.48 -1.16 49.86
N VAL A 171 56.43 -1.49 48.57
CA VAL A 171 55.21 -1.53 47.76
C VAL A 171 54.61 -2.94 47.82
N ASP A 172 53.30 -3.04 48.04
CA ASP A 172 52.56 -4.30 47.94
C ASP A 172 52.30 -4.65 46.47
N VAL A 173 53.11 -5.57 45.95
CA VAL A 173 53.01 -6.08 44.57
C VAL A 173 51.96 -7.19 44.41
N THR A 174 51.35 -7.65 45.50
CA THR A 174 50.32 -8.70 45.51
C THR A 174 48.90 -8.14 45.54
N ALA A 175 48.75 -6.85 45.85
CA ALA A 175 47.46 -6.17 45.81
C ALA A 175 46.81 -6.24 44.42
N ASN A 176 45.53 -6.60 44.39
CA ASN A 176 44.70 -6.64 43.18
C ASN A 176 44.15 -5.25 42.82
N THR A 177 45.07 -4.30 42.67
CA THR A 177 44.76 -2.88 42.41
C THR A 177 45.27 -2.41 41.04
N GLY A 178 45.83 -3.32 40.25
CA GLY A 178 46.44 -3.06 38.95
C GLY A 178 47.59 -2.04 39.01
N LEU A 179 47.95 -1.51 37.84
CA LEU A 179 49.00 -0.49 37.73
C LEU A 179 48.63 0.81 38.46
N ILE A 180 47.35 1.17 38.55
CA ILE A 180 46.93 2.39 39.26
C ILE A 180 47.27 2.30 40.73
N GLY A 181 47.02 1.15 41.37
CA GLY A 181 47.44 0.96 42.75
C GLY A 181 48.96 1.04 42.94
N LEU A 182 49.75 0.57 41.97
CA LEU A 182 51.20 0.78 41.99
C LEU A 182 51.56 2.27 41.91
N CYS A 183 50.92 3.01 41.01
CA CYS A 183 51.11 4.45 40.86
C CYS A 183 50.75 5.21 42.14
N ASP A 184 49.64 4.86 42.79
CA ASP A 184 49.20 5.48 44.04
C ASP A 184 50.15 5.18 45.20
N GLN A 185 50.60 3.93 45.33
CA GLN A 185 51.57 3.51 46.35
C GLN A 185 52.93 4.21 46.18
N VAL A 186 53.43 4.30 44.94
CA VAL A 186 54.71 4.97 44.65
C VAL A 186 54.57 6.49 44.85
N ASN A 187 53.48 7.11 44.41
CA ASN A 187 53.21 8.54 44.65
C ASN A 187 53.11 8.87 46.14
N ALA A 188 52.49 8.00 46.95
CA ALA A 188 52.45 8.15 48.40
C ALA A 188 53.86 8.12 49.02
N LYS A 189 54.79 7.31 48.50
CA LYS A 189 56.19 7.29 48.94
C LYS A 189 56.99 8.52 48.45
N LEU A 190 56.66 9.06 47.28
CA LEU A 190 57.28 10.28 46.72
C LEU A 190 57.00 11.54 47.54
N THR A 191 55.82 11.65 48.16
CA THR A 191 55.52 12.77 49.08
C THR A 191 56.44 12.79 50.31
N SER A 192 57.07 11.65 50.63
CA SER A 192 58.04 11.51 51.71
C SER A 192 59.50 11.74 51.27
N SER A 193 59.78 11.86 49.97
CA SER A 193 61.14 12.05 49.42
C SER A 193 61.11 12.66 48.00
N PRO A 194 61.11 14.00 47.86
CA PRO A 194 60.96 14.71 46.57
C PRO A 194 62.05 14.41 45.54
N ALA A 195 63.25 14.03 45.99
CA ALA A 195 64.41 13.71 45.16
C ALA A 195 64.21 12.45 44.29
N LEU A 196 63.22 11.60 44.61
CA LEU A 196 62.92 10.38 43.87
C LEU A 196 62.10 10.65 42.58
N SER A 197 61.46 11.82 42.47
CA SER A 197 60.56 12.17 41.36
C SER A 197 61.26 12.30 40.01
N SER A 198 62.55 12.64 40.03
CA SER A 198 63.45 12.74 38.89
C SER A 198 64.12 11.40 38.54
N ALA A 199 64.06 10.39 39.42
CA ALA A 199 64.64 9.06 39.21
C ALA A 199 63.67 8.07 38.54
N LEU A 200 62.38 8.40 38.49
CA LEU A 200 61.38 7.55 37.83
C LEU A 200 61.52 7.60 36.31
N PRO A 201 61.57 6.43 35.64
CA PRO A 201 61.61 6.36 34.18
C PRO A 201 60.41 7.07 33.55
N LYS A 202 60.62 7.65 32.38
CA LYS A 202 59.53 8.28 31.62
C LYS A 202 58.44 7.26 31.28
N GLU A 203 58.82 6.02 30.93
CA GLU A 203 57.85 4.97 30.63
C GLU A 203 56.91 4.69 31.81
N TYR A 204 57.39 4.80 33.05
CA TYR A 204 56.56 4.61 34.24
C TYR A 204 55.48 5.69 34.38
N LYS A 205 55.86 6.97 34.18
CA LYS A 205 54.92 8.10 34.25
C LYS A 205 53.86 8.02 33.15
N ASP A 206 54.28 7.66 31.93
CA ASP A 206 53.40 7.50 30.78
C ASP A 206 52.42 6.31 31.00
N ALA A 207 52.87 5.23 31.65
CA ALA A 207 52.02 4.11 32.02
C ALA A 207 50.95 4.47 33.05
N CYS A 208 51.33 5.22 34.10
CA CYS A 208 50.40 5.71 35.11
C CYS A 208 49.33 6.64 34.51
N ALA A 209 49.73 7.58 33.65
CA ALA A 209 48.80 8.47 32.96
C ALA A 209 47.87 7.70 32.01
N THR A 210 48.41 6.72 31.28
CA THR A 210 47.61 5.87 30.38
C THR A 210 46.60 5.04 31.16
N CYS A 211 46.97 4.44 32.29
CA CYS A 211 46.05 3.66 33.07
C CYS A 211 44.94 4.49 33.72
N GLN A 212 45.20 5.77 34.05
CA GLN A 212 44.15 6.70 34.44
C GLN A 212 43.16 6.99 33.29
N ASP A 213 43.64 7.14 32.04
CA ASP A 213 42.77 7.27 30.86
C ASP A 213 41.98 5.99 30.56
N VAL A 214 42.56 4.81 30.81
CA VAL A 214 41.86 3.53 30.68
C VAL A 214 40.77 3.41 31.75
N LYS A 215 41.03 3.81 33.00
CA LYS A 215 40.04 3.75 34.09
C LYS A 215 38.78 4.58 33.79
N THR A 216 38.91 5.72 33.11
CA THR A 216 37.75 6.54 32.74
C THR A 216 36.93 5.94 31.60
N LYS A 217 37.55 5.15 30.71
CA LYS A 217 36.90 4.52 29.54
C LYS A 217 36.50 3.06 29.73
N TYR A 218 37.02 2.38 30.75
CA TYR A 218 36.83 0.94 30.95
C TYR A 218 35.36 0.51 31.08
N GLY A 219 34.54 1.30 31.78
CA GLY A 219 33.12 1.02 31.93
C GLY A 219 32.35 0.97 30.61
N GLU A 220 32.83 1.68 29.59
CA GLU A 220 32.22 1.76 28.26
C GLU A 220 32.42 0.46 27.44
N TYR A 221 33.43 -0.36 27.76
CA TYR A 221 33.79 -1.58 27.00
C TYR A 221 33.37 -2.90 27.65
N SER A 222 32.57 -2.87 28.73
CA SER A 222 32.20 -4.06 29.51
C SER A 222 31.58 -5.20 28.70
N SER A 223 30.69 -4.89 27.74
CA SER A 223 30.06 -5.93 26.90
C SER A 223 31.02 -6.58 25.89
N LEU A 224 32.04 -5.86 25.45
CA LEU A 224 33.12 -6.42 24.65
C LEU A 224 34.02 -7.31 25.53
N PHE A 225 34.32 -6.87 26.75
CA PHE A 225 35.13 -7.61 27.71
C PHE A 225 34.51 -9.00 28.00
N ASP A 226 33.21 -9.06 28.32
CA ASP A 226 32.51 -10.33 28.55
C ASP A 226 32.56 -11.26 27.33
N TRP A 227 32.42 -10.69 26.13
CA TRP A 227 32.50 -11.47 24.89
C TRP A 227 33.92 -11.99 24.66
N VAL A 228 34.93 -11.13 24.82
CA VAL A 228 36.35 -11.45 24.63
C VAL A 228 36.79 -12.55 25.59
N GLU A 229 36.47 -12.44 26.88
CA GLU A 229 36.84 -13.45 27.88
C GLU A 229 36.24 -14.83 27.54
N SER A 230 35.06 -14.86 26.93
CA SER A 230 34.40 -16.10 26.51
C SER A 230 34.89 -16.69 25.19
N GLN A 231 35.19 -15.86 24.19
CA GLN A 231 35.48 -16.32 22.82
C GLN A 231 36.96 -16.28 22.45
N CYS A 232 37.73 -15.41 23.10
CA CYS A 232 39.13 -15.15 22.78
C CYS A 232 39.92 -14.65 24.01
N PRO A 233 40.15 -15.52 25.01
CA PRO A 233 40.78 -15.14 26.25
C PRO A 233 42.20 -14.60 26.03
N LEU A 234 42.62 -13.73 26.93
CA LEU A 234 43.91 -13.08 26.87
C LEU A 234 45.06 -14.08 27.05
N THR A 235 46.07 -13.99 26.18
CA THR A 235 47.31 -14.76 26.28
C THR A 235 48.47 -13.86 26.70
N GLN A 236 49.58 -14.45 27.18
CA GLN A 236 50.75 -13.66 27.59
C GLN A 236 51.34 -12.81 26.45
N GLU A 237 51.35 -13.34 25.23
CA GLU A 237 51.84 -12.66 24.03
C GLU A 237 50.97 -11.44 23.68
N THR A 238 49.64 -11.60 23.73
CA THR A 238 48.70 -10.50 23.48
C THR A 238 48.67 -9.47 24.60
N ALA A 239 48.86 -9.88 25.86
CA ALA A 239 49.01 -8.98 27.00
C ALA A 239 50.22 -8.04 26.81
N GLN A 240 51.38 -8.59 26.46
CA GLN A 240 52.59 -7.81 26.19
C GLN A 240 52.42 -6.86 25.00
N TRP A 241 51.76 -7.33 23.93
CA TRP A 241 51.43 -6.49 22.79
C TRP A 241 50.52 -5.31 23.19
N CYS A 242 49.48 -5.58 23.98
CA CYS A 242 48.57 -4.55 24.49
C CYS A 242 49.27 -3.54 25.41
N GLY A 243 50.16 -3.99 26.29
CA GLY A 243 50.97 -3.11 27.14
C GLY A 243 51.80 -2.14 26.31
N LYS A 244 52.48 -2.63 25.27
CA LYS A 244 53.28 -1.79 24.35
C LYS A 244 52.40 -0.83 23.55
N PHE A 245 51.24 -1.28 23.07
CA PHE A 245 50.28 -0.43 22.37
C PHE A 245 49.75 0.69 23.27
N LEU A 246 49.37 0.38 24.51
CA LEU A 246 48.83 1.36 25.44
C LEU A 246 49.85 2.48 25.74
N LEU A 247 51.13 2.14 25.88
CA LEU A 247 52.21 3.10 26.14
C LEU A 247 52.59 3.93 24.92
N THR A 248 52.76 3.29 23.77
CA THR A 248 53.28 3.97 22.55
C THR A 248 52.19 4.56 21.68
N LYS A 249 50.93 4.14 21.89
CA LYS A 249 49.78 4.36 21.00
C LYS A 249 50.06 3.95 19.54
N ASN A 250 51.05 3.09 19.32
CA ASN A 250 51.50 2.65 18.01
C ASN A 250 51.38 1.13 17.90
N GLN A 251 50.90 0.64 16.75
CA GLN A 251 50.72 -0.78 16.50
C GLN A 251 51.95 -1.32 15.75
N THR A 252 52.89 -1.95 16.47
CA THR A 252 54.17 -2.40 15.90
C THR A 252 54.05 -3.59 14.93
N SER A 253 52.96 -4.35 15.02
CA SER A 253 52.56 -5.42 14.10
C SER A 253 51.04 -5.53 14.18
N LEU A 254 50.33 -5.51 13.04
CA LEU A 254 48.88 -5.57 13.00
C LEU A 254 48.32 -6.98 13.25
N TYR A 255 49.16 -8.02 13.15
CA TYR A 255 48.73 -9.41 13.17
C TYR A 255 49.59 -10.29 14.06
N ASP A 256 50.90 -10.32 13.87
CA ASP A 256 51.79 -11.14 14.70
C ASP A 256 51.90 -10.59 16.13
N GLY A 257 51.62 -11.44 17.11
CA GLY A 257 51.49 -11.09 18.53
C GLY A 257 50.25 -10.25 18.89
N ALA A 258 49.46 -9.83 17.89
CA ALA A 258 48.33 -8.95 18.09
C ALA A 258 47.04 -9.72 18.46
N PRO A 259 46.12 -9.12 19.24
CA PRO A 259 44.85 -9.74 19.62
C PRO A 259 44.04 -10.29 18.44
N TYR A 260 44.03 -9.58 17.31
CA TYR A 260 43.26 -10.00 16.15
C TYR A 260 43.68 -11.36 15.60
N LYS A 261 44.95 -11.78 15.68
CA LYS A 261 45.39 -13.09 15.15
C LYS A 261 44.73 -14.26 15.87
N GLN A 262 44.64 -14.20 17.19
CA GLN A 262 43.93 -15.21 17.98
C GLN A 262 42.41 -15.07 17.85
N CYS A 263 41.90 -13.84 17.76
CA CYS A 263 40.46 -13.58 17.76
C CYS A 263 39.82 -13.54 16.36
N ARG A 264 40.59 -13.71 15.28
CA ARG A 264 40.12 -13.54 13.90
C ARG A 264 38.89 -14.40 13.61
N ALA A 265 38.97 -15.70 13.89
CA ALA A 265 37.88 -16.64 13.63
C ALA A 265 36.58 -16.29 14.40
N PRO A 266 36.60 -16.09 15.73
CA PRO A 266 35.39 -15.72 16.46
C PRO A 266 34.86 -14.33 16.07
N VAL A 267 35.72 -13.35 15.77
CA VAL A 267 35.30 -12.00 15.31
C VAL A 267 34.58 -12.08 13.96
N LEU A 268 35.17 -12.77 12.97
CA LEU A 268 34.54 -12.95 11.66
C LEU A 268 33.27 -13.81 11.75
N GLY A 269 33.24 -14.78 12.67
CA GLY A 269 32.05 -15.58 12.97
C GLY A 269 30.89 -14.74 13.52
N LEU A 270 31.17 -13.83 14.46
CA LEU A 270 30.18 -12.89 15.00
C LEU A 270 29.67 -11.94 13.91
N TRP A 271 30.58 -11.41 13.09
CA TRP A 271 30.23 -10.51 11.98
C TRP A 271 29.32 -11.20 10.96
N LYS A 272 29.63 -12.45 10.60
CA LYS A 272 28.81 -13.29 9.73
C LYS A 272 27.41 -13.53 10.30
N ASP A 273 27.30 -13.89 11.57
CA ASP A 273 26.01 -14.16 12.23
C ASP A 273 25.13 -12.90 12.25
N TYR A 274 25.73 -11.76 12.59
CA TYR A 274 25.03 -10.47 12.57
C TYR A 274 24.53 -10.09 11.18
N GLY A 275 25.41 -10.17 10.16
CA GLY A 275 25.04 -9.92 8.77
C GLY A 275 23.91 -10.84 8.27
N THR A 276 23.93 -12.11 8.68
CA THR A 276 22.92 -13.11 8.29
C THR A 276 21.56 -12.78 8.91
N LYS A 277 21.53 -12.47 10.20
CA LYS A 277 20.29 -12.09 10.91
C LYS A 277 19.68 -10.82 10.35
N VAL A 278 20.50 -9.80 10.07
CA VAL A 278 20.07 -8.55 9.41
C VAL A 278 19.53 -8.82 8.01
N GLY A 279 20.22 -9.67 7.23
CA GLY A 279 19.82 -10.10 5.89
C GLY A 279 18.43 -10.76 5.87
N ILE A 280 18.23 -11.76 6.72
CA ILE A 280 16.96 -12.48 6.87
C ILE A 280 15.85 -11.52 7.32
N GLY A 281 16.12 -10.67 8.31
CA GLY A 281 15.14 -9.67 8.78
C GLY A 281 14.68 -8.73 7.66
N GLY A 282 15.61 -8.24 6.84
CA GLY A 282 15.29 -7.41 5.67
C GLY A 282 14.42 -8.15 4.64
N VAL A 283 14.69 -9.42 4.35
CA VAL A 283 13.88 -10.23 3.42
C VAL A 283 12.46 -10.41 3.93
N VAL A 284 12.28 -10.79 5.19
CA VAL A 284 10.96 -11.00 5.79
C VAL A 284 10.12 -9.72 5.67
N LEU A 285 10.68 -8.57 6.02
CA LEU A 285 9.98 -7.28 5.96
C LEU A 285 9.67 -6.82 4.54
N ALA A 286 10.56 -7.12 3.58
CA ALA A 286 10.31 -6.87 2.17
C ALA A 286 9.16 -7.74 1.61
N VAL A 287 9.12 -9.02 1.97
CA VAL A 287 8.05 -9.95 1.57
C VAL A 287 6.70 -9.48 2.12
N VAL A 288 6.62 -9.12 3.41
CA VAL A 288 5.39 -8.58 4.01
C VAL A 288 4.90 -7.34 3.27
N SER A 289 5.81 -6.42 2.95
CA SER A 289 5.48 -5.20 2.20
C SER A 289 5.02 -5.48 0.76
N MET A 290 5.60 -6.49 0.11
CA MET A 290 5.20 -6.94 -1.23
C MET A 290 3.79 -7.56 -1.24
N VAL A 291 3.44 -8.37 -0.23
CA VAL A 291 2.09 -8.95 -0.10
C VAL A 291 1.03 -7.85 0.04
N VAL A 292 1.32 -6.78 0.78
CA VAL A 292 0.41 -5.63 0.91
C VAL A 292 0.13 -4.96 -0.45
N LEU A 293 1.16 -4.76 -1.28
CA LEU A 293 0.98 -4.18 -2.63
C LEU A 293 0.13 -5.07 -3.54
N LEU A 294 0.29 -6.40 -3.45
CA LEU A 294 -0.51 -7.36 -4.21
C LEU A 294 -2.00 -7.29 -3.83
N LEU A 295 -2.31 -7.22 -2.54
CA LEU A 295 -3.69 -7.10 -2.05
C LEU A 295 -4.36 -5.80 -2.51
N VAL A 296 -3.62 -4.69 -2.53
CA VAL A 296 -4.11 -3.40 -3.03
C VAL A 296 -4.42 -3.45 -4.53
N ASN A 297 -3.52 -4.02 -5.34
CA ASN A 297 -3.74 -4.17 -6.79
C ASN A 297 -4.92 -5.09 -7.11
N LEU A 298 -5.16 -6.14 -6.33
CA LEU A 298 -6.35 -6.99 -6.47
C LEU A 298 -7.64 -6.18 -6.23
N GLY A 299 -7.63 -5.26 -5.26
CA GLY A 299 -8.73 -4.33 -5.01
C GLY A 299 -9.06 -3.44 -6.22
N PHE A 300 -8.04 -2.98 -6.96
CA PHE A 300 -8.24 -2.20 -8.19
C PHE A 300 -8.86 -3.00 -9.32
N ILE A 301 -8.49 -4.28 -9.47
CA ILE A 301 -9.12 -5.16 -10.47
C ILE A 301 -10.61 -5.27 -10.20
N VAL A 302 -10.99 -5.52 -8.94
CA VAL A 302 -12.39 -5.59 -8.52
C VAL A 302 -13.12 -4.27 -8.79
N ALA A 303 -12.49 -3.13 -8.47
CA ALA A 303 -13.07 -1.81 -8.75
C ALA A 303 -13.27 -1.56 -10.26
N GLY A 304 -12.29 -1.91 -11.09
CA GLY A 304 -12.40 -1.79 -12.55
C GLY A 304 -13.50 -2.67 -13.15
N LEU A 305 -13.67 -3.90 -12.65
CA LEU A 305 -14.76 -4.79 -13.05
C LEU A 305 -16.13 -4.23 -12.65
N LEU A 306 -16.25 -3.63 -11.47
CA LEU A 306 -17.49 -2.97 -11.03
C LEU A 306 -17.84 -1.76 -11.91
N LEU A 307 -16.85 -0.95 -12.31
CA LEU A 307 -17.06 0.19 -13.22
C LEU A 307 -17.55 -0.26 -14.59
N ILE A 308 -16.93 -1.31 -15.15
CA ILE A 308 -17.40 -1.92 -16.41
C ILE A 308 -18.81 -2.47 -16.24
N GLY A 309 -19.10 -3.17 -15.15
CA GLY A 309 -20.43 -3.73 -14.87
C GLY A 309 -21.52 -2.67 -14.78
N LEU A 310 -21.23 -1.53 -14.15
CA LEU A 310 -22.17 -0.39 -14.05
C LEU A 310 -22.40 0.28 -15.42
N GLY A 311 -21.34 0.51 -16.20
CA GLY A 311 -21.49 1.02 -17.57
C GLY A 311 -22.27 0.05 -18.46
N ALA A 312 -21.89 -1.23 -18.48
CA ALA A 312 -22.58 -2.25 -19.25
C ALA A 312 -24.06 -2.38 -18.88
N LYS A 313 -24.40 -2.33 -17.58
CA LYS A 313 -25.80 -2.35 -17.12
C LYS A 313 -26.60 -1.14 -17.62
N THR A 314 -25.97 0.03 -17.69
CA THR A 314 -26.62 1.26 -18.17
C THR A 314 -26.85 1.23 -19.68
N THR A 315 -25.87 0.74 -20.45
CA THR A 315 -25.99 0.60 -21.92
C THR A 315 -26.94 -0.53 -22.31
N ASN A 316 -26.75 -1.74 -21.78
CA ASN A 316 -27.55 -2.91 -22.16
C ASN A 316 -29.00 -2.81 -21.64
N GLY A 317 -29.24 -2.00 -20.62
CA GLY A 317 -30.57 -1.74 -20.10
C GLY A 317 -31.34 -0.66 -20.86
N HIS A 318 -30.74 -0.04 -21.89
CA HIS A 318 -31.32 1.06 -22.67
C HIS A 318 -31.77 2.29 -21.85
N TRP A 319 -31.27 2.44 -20.62
CA TRP A 319 -31.50 3.64 -19.80
C TRP A 319 -30.92 4.90 -20.45
N ASN A 320 -29.92 4.74 -21.33
CA ASN A 320 -29.38 5.82 -22.15
C ASN A 320 -30.46 6.49 -23.02
N ASP A 321 -31.45 5.75 -23.52
CA ASP A 321 -32.49 6.29 -24.40
C ASP A 321 -33.43 7.27 -23.67
N ILE A 322 -33.48 7.20 -22.34
CA ILE A 322 -34.29 8.07 -21.47
C ILE A 322 -33.53 9.35 -21.11
N PHE A 323 -32.23 9.25 -20.88
CA PHE A 323 -31.43 10.33 -20.27
C PHE A 323 -30.40 10.97 -21.21
N SER A 324 -30.28 10.51 -22.47
CA SER A 324 -29.39 11.08 -23.50
C SER A 324 -29.93 12.39 -24.09
N THR A 325 -31.23 12.70 -23.93
CA THR A 325 -31.86 13.89 -24.50
C THR A 325 -31.73 15.11 -23.58
N GLY A 326 -30.80 16.00 -23.93
CA GLY A 326 -30.78 17.40 -23.46
C GLY A 326 -30.22 17.65 -22.05
N THR A 327 -29.77 16.63 -21.32
CA THR A 327 -29.13 16.81 -20.01
C THR A 327 -27.67 17.27 -20.16
N VAL A 328 -27.09 17.86 -19.10
CA VAL A 328 -25.69 18.33 -19.08
C VAL A 328 -24.69 17.17 -19.24
N THR A 329 -25.16 15.92 -19.18
CA THR A 329 -24.37 14.69 -19.27
C THR A 329 -25.08 13.66 -20.12
N ASP A 330 -24.69 13.53 -21.38
CA ASP A 330 -25.14 12.43 -22.23
C ASP A 330 -24.79 11.09 -21.58
N VAL A 331 -25.80 10.37 -21.09
CA VAL A 331 -25.62 9.16 -20.28
C VAL A 331 -24.96 8.04 -21.10
N SER A 332 -25.10 8.07 -22.43
CA SER A 332 -24.37 7.18 -23.33
C SER A 332 -22.86 7.43 -23.27
N THR A 333 -22.45 8.70 -23.24
CA THR A 333 -21.06 9.13 -23.06
C THR A 333 -20.55 8.74 -21.68
N VAL A 334 -21.34 8.95 -20.62
CA VAL A 334 -20.97 8.56 -19.24
C VAL A 334 -20.77 7.06 -19.12
N SER A 335 -21.66 6.26 -19.71
CA SER A 335 -21.56 4.80 -19.70
C SER A 335 -20.33 4.29 -20.48
N ALA A 336 -20.08 4.83 -21.67
CA ALA A 336 -18.91 4.51 -22.47
C ALA A 336 -17.61 4.87 -21.74
N VAL A 337 -17.56 6.03 -21.09
CA VAL A 337 -16.44 6.48 -20.26
C VAL A 337 -16.23 5.54 -19.07
N LEU A 338 -17.28 5.11 -18.37
CA LEU A 338 -17.19 4.17 -17.26
C LEU A 338 -16.61 2.82 -17.68
N MET A 339 -17.03 2.28 -18.84
CA MET A 339 -16.51 1.02 -19.37
C MET A 339 -15.05 1.13 -19.83
N ALA A 340 -14.75 2.14 -20.66
CA ALA A 340 -13.38 2.36 -21.16
C ALA A 340 -12.41 2.60 -20.00
N PHE A 341 -12.85 3.36 -19.01
CA PHE A 341 -12.02 3.67 -17.86
C PHE A 341 -11.88 2.51 -16.88
N GLY A 342 -12.94 1.72 -16.65
CA GLY A 342 -12.82 0.47 -15.89
C GLY A 342 -11.82 -0.50 -16.52
N ALA A 343 -11.77 -0.56 -17.86
CA ALA A 343 -10.73 -1.31 -18.58
C ALA A 343 -9.33 -0.73 -18.37
N CYS A 344 -9.17 0.60 -18.40
CA CYS A 344 -7.91 1.26 -18.06
C CYS A 344 -7.47 0.95 -16.62
N VAL A 345 -8.37 0.97 -15.64
CA VAL A 345 -8.05 0.65 -14.23
C VAL A 345 -7.57 -0.79 -14.08
N ILE A 346 -8.18 -1.74 -14.80
CA ILE A 346 -7.72 -3.14 -14.84
C ILE A 346 -6.32 -3.21 -15.46
N LEU A 347 -6.08 -2.54 -16.59
CA LEU A 347 -4.75 -2.51 -17.22
C LEU A 347 -3.71 -1.90 -16.28
N ILE A 348 -4.03 -0.82 -15.57
CA ILE A 348 -3.15 -0.20 -14.56
C ILE A 348 -2.86 -1.20 -13.44
N ALA A 349 -3.86 -1.92 -12.94
CA ALA A 349 -3.67 -2.92 -11.89
C ALA A 349 -2.81 -4.11 -12.36
N LEU A 350 -2.98 -4.55 -13.62
CA LEU A 350 -2.15 -5.59 -14.24
C LEU A 350 -0.71 -5.12 -14.45
N LEU A 351 -0.51 -3.86 -14.88
CA LEU A 351 0.82 -3.24 -14.97
C LEU A 351 1.46 -3.09 -13.59
N GLY A 352 0.68 -2.76 -12.55
CA GLY A 352 1.13 -2.71 -11.15
C GLY A 352 1.51 -4.10 -10.62
N PHE A 353 0.73 -5.13 -10.95
CA PHE A 353 1.01 -6.53 -10.61
C PHE A 353 2.26 -7.04 -11.32
N ALA A 354 2.37 -6.84 -12.64
CA ALA A 354 3.53 -7.21 -13.43
C ALA A 354 4.78 -6.40 -13.03
N GLY A 355 4.63 -5.10 -12.76
CA GLY A 355 5.71 -4.25 -12.27
C GLY A 355 6.25 -4.72 -10.91
N ALA A 356 5.37 -5.12 -9.99
CA ALA A 356 5.75 -5.67 -8.69
C ALA A 356 6.38 -7.07 -8.81
N ALA A 357 5.81 -7.95 -9.64
CA ALA A 357 6.28 -9.32 -9.82
C ALA A 357 7.63 -9.38 -10.56
N PHE A 358 7.81 -8.58 -11.62
CA PHE A 358 9.00 -8.60 -12.47
C PHE A 358 10.04 -7.52 -12.11
N ARG A 359 9.82 -6.71 -11.06
CA ARG A 359 10.70 -5.61 -10.61
C ARG A 359 11.11 -4.63 -11.73
N ASN A 360 10.23 -4.37 -12.69
CA ASN A 360 10.54 -3.54 -13.86
C ASN A 360 10.20 -2.05 -13.63
N LYS A 361 11.24 -1.20 -13.67
CA LYS A 361 11.14 0.25 -13.44
C LYS A 361 10.31 0.98 -14.49
N CYS A 362 10.31 0.53 -15.75
CA CYS A 362 9.56 1.15 -16.84
C CYS A 362 8.04 0.95 -16.64
N LEU A 363 7.65 -0.26 -16.24
CA LEU A 363 6.27 -0.60 -15.88
C LEU A 363 5.75 0.23 -14.71
N LEU A 364 6.59 0.49 -13.71
CA LEU A 364 6.23 1.31 -12.54
C LEU A 364 6.07 2.80 -12.88
N THR A 365 6.86 3.34 -13.82
CA THR A 365 6.73 4.72 -14.30
C THR A 365 5.49 4.91 -15.18
N LEU A 366 5.21 3.97 -16.08
CA LEU A 366 3.97 3.97 -16.88
C LEU A 366 2.74 3.88 -15.97
N TYR A 367 2.77 3.00 -14.96
CA TYR A 367 1.75 2.91 -13.93
C TYR A 367 1.45 4.28 -13.30
N SER A 368 2.49 5.03 -12.88
CA SER A 368 2.33 6.36 -12.31
C SER A 368 1.60 7.35 -13.24
N ILE A 369 1.94 7.35 -14.53
CA ILE A 369 1.36 8.29 -15.51
C ILE A 369 -0.12 7.98 -15.69
N PHE A 370 -0.48 6.71 -15.82
CA PHE A 370 -1.87 6.31 -15.98
C PHE A 370 -2.72 6.54 -14.73
N VAL A 371 -2.14 6.45 -13.53
CA VAL A 371 -2.84 6.84 -12.30
C VAL A 371 -3.15 8.35 -12.29
N VAL A 372 -2.24 9.21 -12.78
CA VAL A 372 -2.50 10.67 -12.93
C VAL A 372 -3.64 10.95 -13.89
N VAL A 373 -3.64 10.32 -15.06
CA VAL A 373 -4.74 10.45 -16.02
C VAL A 373 -6.05 9.95 -15.40
N GLY A 374 -6.00 8.84 -14.66
CA GLY A 374 -7.16 8.30 -13.98
C GLY A 374 -7.72 9.20 -12.87
N LEU A 375 -6.86 9.93 -12.15
CA LEU A 375 -7.30 10.91 -11.17
C LEU A 375 -8.20 11.98 -11.80
N VAL A 376 -7.75 12.58 -12.91
CA VAL A 376 -8.50 13.64 -13.59
C VAL A 376 -9.87 13.12 -14.01
N VAL A 377 -9.93 11.91 -14.54
CA VAL A 377 -11.19 11.26 -14.93
C VAL A 377 -12.10 11.02 -13.72
N PHE A 378 -11.60 10.48 -12.61
CA PHE A 378 -12.43 10.26 -11.41
C PHE A 378 -12.99 11.57 -10.82
N VAL A 379 -12.22 12.67 -10.88
CA VAL A 379 -12.71 13.99 -10.45
C VAL A 379 -13.85 14.46 -11.35
N VAL A 380 -13.71 14.32 -12.68
CA VAL A 380 -14.78 14.67 -13.63
C VAL A 380 -16.02 13.83 -13.37
N VAL A 381 -15.89 12.50 -13.24
CA VAL A 381 -17.03 11.60 -12.98
C VAL A 381 -17.72 11.93 -11.65
N ALA A 382 -16.96 12.30 -10.61
CA ALA A 382 -17.52 12.72 -9.32
C ALA A 382 -18.35 14.00 -9.46
N ILE A 383 -17.82 15.00 -10.16
CA ILE A 383 -18.54 16.26 -10.43
C ILE A 383 -19.83 15.98 -11.18
N LEU A 384 -19.76 15.19 -12.26
CA LEU A 384 -20.93 14.85 -13.07
C LEU A 384 -21.99 14.09 -12.25
N GLY A 385 -21.58 13.10 -11.43
CA GLY A 385 -22.51 12.35 -10.58
C GLY A 385 -23.24 13.23 -9.53
N PHE A 386 -22.51 14.14 -8.88
CA PHE A 386 -23.14 15.08 -7.94
C PHE A 386 -23.95 16.17 -8.62
N MET A 387 -23.57 16.61 -9.83
CA MET A 387 -24.40 17.51 -10.64
C MET A 387 -25.73 16.86 -11.02
N SER A 388 -25.71 15.59 -11.45
CA SER A 388 -26.94 14.83 -11.71
C SER A 388 -27.83 14.71 -10.47
N THR A 389 -27.23 14.44 -9.30
CA THR A 389 -27.95 14.36 -8.02
C THR A 389 -28.61 15.70 -7.66
N SER A 390 -27.85 16.79 -7.83
CA SER A 390 -28.34 18.15 -7.59
C SER A 390 -29.50 18.52 -8.52
N GLN A 391 -29.41 18.14 -9.80
CA GLN A 391 -30.45 18.37 -10.79
C GLN A 391 -31.75 17.63 -10.43
N ALA A 392 -31.67 16.33 -10.09
CA ALA A 392 -32.84 15.56 -9.68
C ALA A 392 -33.55 16.16 -8.46
N ASN A 393 -32.80 16.61 -7.45
CA ASN A 393 -33.36 17.27 -6.26
C ASN A 393 -33.99 18.63 -6.57
N SER A 394 -33.35 19.41 -7.46
CA SER A 394 -33.88 20.69 -7.92
C SER A 394 -35.23 20.51 -8.61
N TRP A 395 -35.33 19.53 -9.50
CA TRP A 395 -36.59 19.22 -10.18
C TRP A 395 -37.65 18.73 -9.20
N ALA A 396 -37.30 17.83 -8.27
CA ALA A 396 -38.24 17.31 -7.27
C ALA A 396 -38.92 18.43 -6.45
N SER A 397 -38.22 19.54 -6.19
CA SER A 397 -38.76 20.69 -5.46
C SER A 397 -39.66 21.64 -6.26
N LYS A 398 -39.73 21.48 -7.59
CA LYS A 398 -40.48 22.35 -8.51
C LYS A 398 -41.67 21.64 -9.13
N SER A 399 -42.67 22.40 -9.57
CA SER A 399 -43.76 21.89 -10.40
C SER A 399 -43.24 21.47 -11.78
N PHE A 400 -43.74 20.35 -12.29
CA PHE A 400 -43.40 19.89 -13.63
C PHE A 400 -44.05 20.77 -14.73
N PRO A 401 -43.32 21.18 -15.78
CA PRO A 401 -41.87 21.02 -15.97
C PRO A 401 -41.07 22.07 -15.18
N ALA A 402 -39.98 21.63 -14.54
CA ALA A 402 -39.08 22.47 -13.77
C ALA A 402 -38.15 23.30 -14.67
N ASP A 403 -37.77 22.77 -15.84
CA ASP A 403 -37.02 23.43 -16.90
C ASP A 403 -37.21 22.69 -18.26
N PRO A 404 -36.72 23.24 -19.40
CA PRO A 404 -36.87 22.60 -20.71
C PRO A 404 -36.17 21.24 -20.84
N VAL A 405 -35.16 20.97 -20.03
CA VAL A 405 -34.41 19.71 -20.05
C VAL A 405 -35.23 18.59 -19.40
N GLU A 406 -35.97 18.88 -18.34
CA GLU A 406 -36.92 17.92 -17.74
C GLU A 406 -37.98 17.48 -18.76
N SER A 407 -38.44 18.38 -19.63
CA SER A 407 -39.39 18.05 -20.69
C SER A 407 -38.82 17.07 -21.73
N GLU A 408 -37.53 17.15 -22.05
CA GLU A 408 -36.85 16.22 -22.96
C GLU A 408 -36.63 14.84 -22.34
N VAL A 409 -36.29 14.79 -21.04
CA VAL A 409 -36.24 13.53 -20.27
C VAL A 409 -37.64 12.91 -20.18
N ALA A 410 -38.68 13.73 -19.98
CA ALA A 410 -40.05 13.26 -19.96
C ALA A 410 -40.47 12.63 -21.29
N LYS A 411 -40.09 13.23 -22.43
CA LYS A 411 -40.32 12.65 -23.76
C LYS A 411 -39.61 11.30 -23.93
N GLY A 412 -38.32 11.23 -23.57
CA GLY A 412 -37.53 10.00 -23.62
C GLY A 412 -38.14 8.89 -22.75
N PHE A 413 -38.47 9.21 -21.49
CA PHE A 413 -39.12 8.28 -20.57
C PHE A 413 -40.48 7.82 -21.11
N ASN A 414 -41.33 8.73 -21.57
CA ASN A 414 -42.64 8.38 -22.11
C ASN A 414 -42.53 7.43 -23.31
N GLN A 415 -41.56 7.66 -24.20
CA GLN A 415 -41.30 6.82 -25.36
C GLN A 415 -40.80 5.43 -24.95
N VAL A 416 -39.86 5.33 -24.00
CA VAL A 416 -39.33 4.04 -23.55
C VAL A 416 -40.33 3.27 -22.70
N TYR A 417 -41.03 3.95 -21.78
CA TYR A 417 -42.14 3.40 -21.00
C TYR A 417 -43.22 2.81 -21.92
N TYR A 418 -43.49 3.50 -23.03
CA TYR A 418 -44.37 3.00 -24.08
C TYR A 418 -43.87 1.69 -24.71
N TYR A 419 -42.62 1.60 -25.16
CA TYR A 419 -42.11 0.36 -25.74
C TYR A 419 -42.08 -0.79 -24.73
N ALA A 420 -41.77 -0.48 -23.47
CA ALA A 420 -41.81 -1.43 -22.36
C ALA A 420 -43.24 -1.95 -22.10
N GLN A 421 -44.22 -1.08 -21.87
CA GLN A 421 -45.60 -1.53 -21.60
C GLN A 421 -46.36 -1.98 -22.85
N GLY A 422 -45.98 -1.48 -24.03
CA GLY A 422 -46.50 -1.94 -25.31
C GLY A 422 -46.28 -3.42 -25.50
N GLY A 423 -45.13 -3.96 -25.08
CA GLY A 423 -44.92 -5.41 -25.12
C GLY A 423 -45.79 -6.18 -24.12
N HIS A 424 -46.14 -5.59 -22.98
CA HIS A 424 -47.15 -6.20 -22.10
C HIS A 424 -48.49 -6.36 -22.84
N PHE A 425 -49.01 -5.30 -23.42
CA PHE A 425 -50.29 -5.35 -24.14
C PHE A 425 -50.25 -6.14 -25.45
N CYS A 426 -49.15 -6.07 -26.19
CA CYS A 426 -49.01 -6.74 -27.47
C CYS A 426 -48.70 -8.24 -27.35
N LEU A 427 -48.05 -8.69 -26.26
CA LEU A 427 -47.50 -10.06 -26.17
C LEU A 427 -48.00 -10.87 -24.97
N THR A 428 -48.15 -10.26 -23.77
CA THR A 428 -48.28 -11.03 -22.51
C THR A 428 -49.59 -10.81 -21.74
N SER A 429 -50.30 -9.71 -22.02
CA SER A 429 -51.60 -9.42 -21.40
C SER A 429 -52.70 -10.36 -21.91
N PRO A 430 -53.77 -10.56 -21.13
CA PRO A 430 -55.00 -11.18 -21.65
C PRO A 430 -55.52 -10.41 -22.87
N ALA A 431 -55.92 -11.12 -23.92
CA ALA A 431 -56.41 -10.53 -25.16
C ALA A 431 -57.56 -9.52 -24.93
N LYS A 432 -58.44 -9.76 -23.95
CA LYS A 432 -59.50 -8.82 -23.55
C LYS A 432 -58.97 -7.48 -23.06
N ASP A 433 -57.87 -7.48 -22.30
CA ASP A 433 -57.30 -6.28 -21.71
C ASP A 433 -56.58 -5.47 -22.80
N ALA A 434 -55.86 -6.16 -23.69
CA ALA A 434 -55.30 -5.58 -24.90
C ALA A 434 -56.38 -4.96 -25.79
N ILE A 435 -57.44 -5.70 -26.14
CA ILE A 435 -58.54 -5.21 -26.98
C ILE A 435 -59.19 -3.97 -26.35
N SER A 436 -59.44 -3.99 -25.04
CA SER A 436 -60.05 -2.84 -24.34
C SER A 436 -59.14 -1.59 -24.32
N THR A 437 -57.83 -1.78 -24.40
CA THR A 437 -56.83 -0.72 -24.40
C THR A 437 -56.66 -0.09 -25.79
N PHE A 438 -56.63 -0.91 -26.85
CA PHE A 438 -56.47 -0.44 -28.23
C PHE A 438 -57.78 0.03 -28.87
N PHE A 439 -58.93 -0.51 -28.44
CA PHE A 439 -60.24 -0.28 -29.05
C PHE A 439 -61.33 0.08 -28.01
N PRO A 440 -61.17 1.17 -27.24
CA PRO A 440 -62.08 1.52 -26.15
C PRO A 440 -63.48 1.94 -26.61
N SER A 441 -63.64 2.38 -27.86
CA SER A 441 -64.90 2.87 -28.44
C SER A 441 -65.71 1.81 -29.20
N VAL A 442 -65.16 0.61 -29.37
CA VAL A 442 -65.76 -0.48 -30.14
C VAL A 442 -66.37 -1.47 -29.14
N ALA A 443 -67.49 -2.12 -29.46
CA ALA A 443 -68.03 -3.26 -28.68
C ALA A 443 -67.12 -4.51 -28.78
N GLY A 444 -65.80 -4.29 -28.71
CA GLY A 444 -64.75 -5.10 -29.31
C GLY A 444 -64.60 -6.45 -28.65
N VAL A 445 -64.55 -6.52 -27.31
CA VAL A 445 -64.31 -7.80 -26.61
C VAL A 445 -65.41 -8.81 -26.90
N ALA A 446 -66.68 -8.38 -26.90
CA ALA A 446 -67.82 -9.23 -27.23
C ALA A 446 -67.83 -9.63 -28.72
N ALA A 447 -67.49 -8.70 -29.62
CA ALA A 447 -67.41 -8.98 -31.05
C ALA A 447 -66.29 -9.97 -31.42
N PHE A 448 -65.11 -9.83 -30.80
CA PHE A 448 -63.98 -10.77 -31.01
C PHE A 448 -64.27 -12.14 -30.38
N ALA A 449 -64.89 -12.18 -29.20
CA ALA A 449 -65.34 -13.44 -28.59
C ALA A 449 -66.40 -14.14 -29.45
N ALA A 450 -67.38 -13.40 -30.00
CA ALA A 450 -68.39 -13.92 -30.92
C ALA A 450 -67.79 -14.39 -32.26
N ALA A 451 -66.70 -13.75 -32.70
CA ALA A 451 -65.89 -14.21 -33.83
C ALA A 451 -65.01 -15.42 -33.50
N GLY A 452 -65.10 -15.99 -32.29
CA GLY A 452 -64.39 -17.17 -31.83
C GLY A 452 -62.91 -16.96 -31.57
N VAL A 453 -62.49 -15.74 -31.22
CA VAL A 453 -61.15 -15.45 -30.69
C VAL A 453 -61.16 -15.73 -29.18
N ASP A 454 -60.14 -16.41 -28.66
CA ASP A 454 -59.99 -16.59 -27.22
C ASP A 454 -59.53 -15.27 -26.57
N VAL A 455 -60.49 -14.52 -26.04
CA VAL A 455 -60.24 -13.23 -25.38
C VAL A 455 -59.57 -13.39 -24.00
N ASN A 456 -59.47 -14.60 -23.44
CA ASN A 456 -58.79 -14.84 -22.16
C ASN A 456 -57.34 -15.33 -22.34
N ALA A 457 -56.94 -15.67 -23.57
CA ALA A 457 -55.58 -16.07 -23.88
C ALA A 457 -54.58 -14.95 -23.50
N LYS A 458 -53.49 -15.32 -22.83
CA LYS A 458 -52.38 -14.42 -22.47
C LYS A 458 -51.41 -14.25 -23.64
N SER A 459 -51.95 -13.85 -24.78
CA SER A 459 -51.22 -13.70 -26.04
C SER A 459 -51.16 -12.24 -26.52
N GLY A 460 -51.69 -11.31 -25.71
CA GLY A 460 -51.81 -9.90 -26.05
C GLY A 460 -52.59 -9.65 -27.35
N LEU A 461 -52.39 -8.46 -27.91
CA LEU A 461 -53.01 -8.09 -29.19
C LEU A 461 -52.48 -8.93 -30.37
N LEU A 462 -51.22 -9.38 -30.34
CA LEU A 462 -50.67 -10.20 -31.44
C LEU A 462 -51.39 -11.53 -31.58
N GLY A 463 -51.73 -12.21 -30.48
CA GLY A 463 -52.52 -13.43 -30.56
C GLY A 463 -53.92 -13.19 -31.13
N VAL A 464 -54.50 -12.01 -30.91
CA VAL A 464 -55.76 -11.60 -31.55
C VAL A 464 -55.54 -11.38 -33.04
N CYS A 465 -54.48 -10.67 -33.44
CA CYS A 465 -54.11 -10.46 -34.84
C CYS A 465 -53.88 -11.79 -35.59
N ASP A 466 -53.16 -12.72 -34.99
CA ASP A 466 -52.87 -14.04 -35.55
C ASP A 466 -54.16 -14.87 -35.68
N SER A 467 -55.02 -14.84 -34.65
CA SER A 467 -56.32 -15.54 -34.66
C SER A 467 -57.27 -14.99 -35.72
N VAL A 468 -57.30 -13.66 -35.90
CA VAL A 468 -58.14 -12.99 -36.91
C VAL A 468 -57.58 -13.25 -38.31
N ASN A 469 -56.27 -13.15 -38.51
CA ASN A 469 -55.62 -13.42 -39.79
C ASN A 469 -55.79 -14.87 -40.24
N ALA A 470 -55.66 -15.85 -39.32
CA ALA A 470 -55.87 -17.27 -39.61
C ALA A 470 -57.31 -17.57 -40.07
N LYS A 471 -58.31 -16.88 -39.51
CA LYS A 471 -59.71 -16.99 -39.94
C LYS A 471 -59.96 -16.26 -41.26
N LEU A 472 -59.30 -15.13 -41.49
CA LEU A 472 -59.41 -14.36 -42.73
C LEU A 472 -58.82 -15.11 -43.93
N SER A 473 -57.73 -15.87 -43.73
CA SER A 473 -57.14 -16.74 -44.76
C SER A 473 -58.05 -17.91 -45.19
N SER A 474 -59.15 -18.16 -44.48
CA SER A 474 -60.16 -19.17 -44.82
C SER A 474 -61.36 -18.61 -45.61
N LEU A 475 -61.38 -17.30 -45.92
CA LEU A 475 -62.46 -16.60 -46.61
C LEU A 475 -61.98 -15.97 -47.94
N PRO A 476 -62.88 -15.72 -48.92
CA PRO A 476 -62.51 -15.11 -50.20
C PRO A 476 -61.96 -13.68 -50.05
N PRO A 477 -61.06 -13.23 -50.96
CA PRO A 477 -60.23 -12.02 -50.81
C PRO A 477 -60.97 -10.69 -50.63
N ALA A 478 -62.28 -10.62 -50.90
CA ALA A 478 -63.09 -9.43 -50.67
C ALA A 478 -63.31 -9.12 -49.16
N ALA A 479 -63.19 -10.12 -48.28
CA ALA A 479 -63.39 -9.96 -46.83
C ALA A 479 -62.18 -9.32 -46.10
N SER A 480 -60.97 -9.42 -46.67
CA SER A 480 -59.75 -8.89 -46.04
C SER A 480 -59.66 -7.35 -46.07
N ASN A 481 -60.44 -6.72 -46.93
CA ASN A 481 -60.56 -5.26 -47.02
C ASN A 481 -61.61 -4.67 -46.05
N ALA A 482 -62.36 -5.51 -45.34
CA ALA A 482 -63.40 -5.07 -44.39
C ALA A 482 -62.89 -4.83 -42.95
N LEU A 483 -61.64 -5.19 -42.65
CA LEU A 483 -61.04 -4.90 -41.34
C LEU A 483 -60.77 -3.40 -41.19
N PRO A 484 -61.16 -2.78 -40.05
CA PRO A 484 -60.86 -1.38 -39.78
C PRO A 484 -59.36 -1.10 -39.92
N LYS A 485 -59.02 0.02 -40.56
CA LYS A 485 -57.63 0.47 -40.73
C LYS A 485 -56.89 0.52 -39.39
N GLU A 486 -57.57 1.00 -38.35
CA GLU A 486 -57.09 1.07 -36.97
C GLU A 486 -56.62 -0.29 -36.43
N PHE A 487 -57.31 -1.39 -36.78
CA PHE A 487 -56.93 -2.73 -36.37
C PHE A 487 -55.66 -3.21 -37.08
N LYS A 488 -55.55 -2.98 -38.40
CA LYS A 488 -54.35 -3.33 -39.17
C LYS A 488 -53.12 -2.55 -38.70
N ASP A 489 -53.31 -1.25 -38.43
CA ASP A 489 -52.25 -0.37 -37.92
C ASP A 489 -51.80 -0.78 -36.50
N ALA A 490 -52.73 -1.18 -35.63
CA ALA A 490 -52.40 -1.70 -34.30
C ALA A 490 -51.63 -3.03 -34.35
N CYS A 491 -52.03 -3.97 -35.22
CA CYS A 491 -51.31 -5.23 -35.42
C CYS A 491 -49.88 -5.01 -35.95
N ALA A 492 -49.71 -4.16 -36.96
CA ALA A 492 -48.39 -3.81 -37.50
C ALA A 492 -47.49 -3.14 -36.43
N THR A 493 -48.09 -2.27 -35.60
CA THR A 493 -47.38 -1.61 -34.50
C THR A 493 -46.96 -2.60 -33.43
N CYS A 494 -47.83 -3.51 -33.00
CA CYS A 494 -47.46 -4.57 -32.05
C CYS A 494 -46.38 -5.51 -32.60
N GLN A 495 -46.35 -5.75 -33.91
CA GLN A 495 -45.28 -6.53 -34.54
C GLN A 495 -43.93 -5.81 -34.49
N SER A 496 -43.92 -4.47 -34.63
CA SER A 496 -42.71 -3.66 -34.43
C SER A 496 -42.25 -3.62 -32.96
N VAL A 497 -43.19 -3.61 -32.02
CA VAL A 497 -42.90 -3.64 -30.58
C VAL A 497 -42.30 -4.98 -30.18
N LYS A 498 -42.78 -6.09 -30.76
CA LYS A 498 -42.20 -7.43 -30.54
C LYS A 498 -40.69 -7.50 -30.82
N ALA A 499 -40.22 -6.78 -31.83
CA ALA A 499 -38.79 -6.75 -32.17
C ALA A 499 -37.93 -5.99 -31.14
N LYS A 500 -38.51 -4.99 -30.45
CA LYS A 500 -37.80 -4.11 -29.51
C LYS A 500 -38.04 -4.44 -28.02
N PHE A 501 -39.05 -5.24 -27.71
CA PHE A 501 -39.45 -5.51 -26.32
C PHE A 501 -38.35 -6.17 -25.48
N GLY A 502 -37.55 -7.06 -26.09
CA GLY A 502 -36.42 -7.70 -25.39
C GLY A 502 -35.32 -6.73 -24.96
N GLU A 503 -35.14 -5.64 -25.71
CA GLU A 503 -34.10 -4.62 -25.48
C GLU A 503 -34.40 -3.77 -24.24
N TYR A 504 -35.67 -3.48 -23.96
CA TYR A 504 -36.11 -2.64 -22.84
C TYR A 504 -36.51 -3.41 -21.57
N SER A 505 -36.21 -4.71 -21.49
CA SER A 505 -36.59 -5.59 -20.38
C SER A 505 -36.19 -5.06 -18.99
N SER A 506 -35.02 -4.44 -18.85
CA SER A 506 -34.59 -3.86 -17.56
C SER A 506 -35.42 -2.65 -17.13
N VAL A 507 -35.88 -1.84 -18.09
CA VAL A 507 -36.77 -0.71 -17.81
C VAL A 507 -38.15 -1.24 -17.49
N PHE A 508 -38.61 -2.26 -18.22
CA PHE A 508 -39.88 -2.94 -18.00
C PHE A 508 -40.01 -3.48 -16.56
N ASP A 509 -39.02 -4.22 -16.09
CA ASP A 509 -39.01 -4.76 -14.72
C ASP A 509 -39.05 -3.65 -13.66
N TRP A 510 -38.32 -2.56 -13.89
CA TRP A 510 -38.31 -1.42 -12.97
C TRP A 510 -39.65 -0.69 -12.96
N VAL A 511 -40.23 -0.38 -14.13
CA VAL A 511 -41.53 0.34 -14.19
C VAL A 511 -42.65 -0.51 -13.62
N GLY A 512 -42.64 -1.82 -13.82
CA GLY A 512 -43.67 -2.71 -13.25
C GLY A 512 -43.77 -2.64 -11.72
N VAL A 513 -42.66 -2.34 -11.03
CA VAL A 513 -42.60 -2.22 -9.57
C VAL A 513 -42.76 -0.78 -9.11
N GLN A 514 -42.02 0.15 -9.73
CA GLN A 514 -41.88 1.52 -9.24
C GLN A 514 -42.87 2.50 -9.85
N CYS A 515 -43.42 2.19 -11.04
CA CYS A 515 -44.49 2.97 -11.65
C CYS A 515 -45.50 2.08 -12.38
N PRO A 516 -46.35 1.37 -11.63
CA PRO A 516 -47.29 0.41 -12.19
C PRO A 516 -48.28 1.10 -13.14
N LEU A 517 -48.75 0.31 -14.09
CA LEU A 517 -49.69 0.74 -15.11
C LEU A 517 -51.03 1.17 -14.48
N THR A 518 -51.40 2.44 -14.64
CA THR A 518 -52.73 2.96 -14.29
C THR A 518 -53.65 2.95 -15.51
N LYS A 519 -54.95 3.13 -15.29
CA LYS A 519 -55.95 3.20 -16.37
C LYS A 519 -55.67 4.39 -17.30
N GLU A 520 -55.26 5.51 -16.73
CA GLU A 520 -54.94 6.75 -17.42
C GLU A 520 -53.68 6.60 -18.30
N ILE A 521 -52.64 5.92 -17.77
CA ILE A 521 -51.43 5.59 -18.54
C ILE A 521 -51.75 4.62 -19.68
N ALA A 522 -52.57 3.60 -19.44
CA ALA A 522 -52.97 2.64 -20.47
C ALA A 522 -53.71 3.33 -21.63
N GLN A 523 -54.62 4.26 -21.32
CA GLN A 523 -55.32 5.07 -22.33
C GLN A 523 -54.37 5.99 -23.10
N TRP A 524 -53.41 6.62 -22.42
CA TRP A 524 -52.40 7.45 -23.06
C TRP A 524 -51.55 6.63 -24.04
N CYS A 525 -51.08 5.45 -23.62
CA CYS A 525 -50.31 4.53 -24.47
C CYS A 525 -51.13 4.02 -25.67
N GLY A 526 -52.40 3.67 -25.46
CA GLY A 526 -53.30 3.23 -26.52
C GLY A 526 -53.55 4.30 -27.59
N ASN A 527 -53.71 5.56 -27.18
CA ASN A 527 -53.89 6.67 -28.12
C ASN A 527 -52.61 6.95 -28.94
N PHE A 528 -51.45 6.91 -28.28
CA PHE A 528 -50.15 7.04 -28.95
C PHE A 528 -49.95 5.96 -30.03
N LEU A 529 -50.33 4.72 -29.71
CA LEU A 529 -50.22 3.55 -30.59
C LEU A 529 -51.04 3.70 -31.88
N VAL A 530 -52.27 4.17 -31.75
CA VAL A 530 -53.21 4.27 -32.87
C VAL A 530 -52.91 5.49 -33.74
N THR A 531 -52.59 6.63 -33.13
CA THR A 531 -52.43 7.90 -33.87
C THR A 531 -50.99 8.14 -34.34
N LYS A 532 -50.01 7.41 -33.78
CA LYS A 532 -48.56 7.68 -33.93
C LYS A 532 -48.16 9.11 -33.55
N ASN A 533 -49.04 9.83 -32.84
CA ASN A 533 -48.82 11.19 -32.40
C ASN A 533 -48.98 11.23 -30.88
N PRO A 534 -47.92 11.55 -30.12
CA PRO A 534 -48.04 11.64 -28.68
C PRO A 534 -49.12 12.65 -28.26
N PRO A 535 -50.02 12.28 -27.34
CA PRO A 535 -50.73 13.29 -26.56
C PRO A 535 -49.70 14.18 -25.86
N SER A 536 -50.10 15.41 -25.50
CA SER A 536 -49.34 16.34 -24.67
C SER A 536 -48.44 15.61 -23.65
N VAL A 537 -47.14 15.94 -23.64
CA VAL A 537 -46.15 15.42 -22.66
C VAL A 537 -46.55 15.80 -21.22
N TYR A 538 -47.51 16.73 -21.08
CA TYR A 538 -47.94 17.34 -19.85
C TYR A 538 -49.26 16.79 -19.29
N ASP A 539 -50.07 16.10 -20.10
CA ASP A 539 -51.42 15.67 -19.70
C ASP A 539 -51.53 14.14 -19.66
N ASN A 540 -51.75 13.61 -18.46
CA ASN A 540 -51.87 12.17 -18.17
C ASN A 540 -50.72 11.29 -18.66
N ALA A 541 -49.58 11.88 -19.04
CA ALA A 541 -48.42 11.17 -19.55
C ALA A 541 -47.72 10.33 -18.46
N PRO A 542 -47.09 9.20 -18.84
CA PRO A 542 -46.41 8.30 -17.89
C PRO A 542 -45.42 9.03 -16.97
N TYR A 543 -44.51 9.85 -17.52
CA TYR A 543 -43.50 10.56 -16.74
C TYR A 543 -44.10 11.45 -15.65
N LYS A 544 -45.21 12.15 -15.92
CA LYS A 544 -45.84 13.03 -14.92
C LYS A 544 -46.37 12.24 -13.72
N GLN A 545 -46.91 11.05 -13.96
CA GLN A 545 -47.39 10.14 -12.92
C GLN A 545 -46.24 9.41 -12.21
N CYS A 546 -45.19 9.06 -12.96
CA CYS A 546 -43.99 8.37 -12.47
C CYS A 546 -42.87 9.33 -12.01
N ARG A 547 -43.13 10.63 -11.90
CA ARG A 547 -42.08 11.64 -11.79
C ARG A 547 -41.18 11.40 -10.58
N THR A 548 -41.79 11.26 -9.40
CA THR A 548 -41.07 11.03 -8.14
C THR A 548 -40.16 9.81 -8.19
N PRO A 549 -40.63 8.59 -8.52
CA PRO A 549 -39.75 7.42 -8.56
C PRO A 549 -38.65 7.53 -9.63
N VAL A 550 -38.89 8.22 -10.75
CA VAL A 550 -37.85 8.46 -11.76
C VAL A 550 -36.76 9.41 -11.25
N LEU A 551 -37.15 10.48 -10.55
CA LEU A 551 -36.19 11.42 -9.95
C LEU A 551 -35.42 10.78 -8.79
N ASP A 552 -36.07 9.92 -7.99
CA ASP A 552 -35.41 9.17 -6.92
C ASP A 552 -34.37 8.19 -7.47
N LEU A 553 -34.70 7.45 -8.54
CA LEU A 553 -33.75 6.59 -9.24
C LEU A 553 -32.54 7.38 -9.75
N TRP A 554 -32.77 8.55 -10.35
CA TRP A 554 -31.71 9.39 -10.87
C TRP A 554 -30.83 9.94 -9.75
N ASN A 555 -31.42 10.42 -8.65
CA ASN A 555 -30.69 10.84 -7.46
C ASN A 555 -29.82 9.70 -6.91
N GLU A 556 -30.40 8.52 -6.70
CA GLU A 556 -29.70 7.38 -6.14
C GLU A 556 -28.53 6.94 -7.03
N TYR A 557 -28.74 6.92 -8.34
CA TYR A 557 -27.69 6.61 -9.31
C TYR A 557 -26.56 7.65 -9.29
N GLY A 558 -26.89 8.94 -9.38
CA GLY A 558 -25.92 10.03 -9.33
C GLY A 558 -25.10 10.03 -8.04
N THR A 559 -25.77 9.78 -6.90
CA THR A 559 -25.13 9.70 -5.58
C THR A 559 -24.17 8.53 -5.48
N LYS A 560 -24.58 7.33 -5.93
CA LYS A 560 -23.72 6.14 -5.90
C LYS A 560 -22.51 6.29 -6.80
N VAL A 561 -22.69 6.83 -8.02
CA VAL A 561 -21.59 7.10 -8.96
C VAL A 561 -20.66 8.17 -8.39
N GLY A 562 -21.20 9.27 -7.84
CA GLY A 562 -20.42 10.34 -7.23
C GLY A 562 -19.58 9.87 -6.03
N ILE A 563 -20.18 9.12 -5.10
CA ILE A 563 -19.47 8.54 -3.94
C ILE A 563 -18.39 7.56 -4.41
N GLY A 564 -18.71 6.67 -5.36
CA GLY A 564 -17.75 5.72 -5.93
C GLY A 564 -16.56 6.43 -6.57
N ALA A 565 -16.81 7.47 -7.37
CA ALA A 565 -15.78 8.26 -8.02
C ALA A 565 -14.89 9.02 -7.01
N VAL A 566 -15.47 9.61 -5.95
CA VAL A 566 -14.68 10.26 -4.88
C VAL A 566 -13.76 9.27 -4.16
N ILE A 567 -14.25 8.07 -3.84
CA ILE A 567 -13.42 7.03 -3.22
C ILE A 567 -12.22 6.73 -4.12
N MET A 568 -12.44 6.61 -5.43
CA MET A 568 -11.38 6.33 -6.38
C MET A 568 -10.44 7.53 -6.64
N THR A 569 -10.93 8.76 -6.66
CA THR A 569 -10.11 9.98 -6.66
C THR A 569 -9.15 9.98 -5.49
N ILE A 570 -9.64 9.69 -4.28
CA ILE A 570 -8.80 9.65 -3.06
C ILE A 570 -7.70 8.60 -3.23
N ILE A 571 -8.07 7.43 -3.73
CA ILE A 571 -7.14 6.32 -3.98
C ILE A 571 -6.10 6.67 -5.07
N SER A 572 -6.49 7.37 -6.15
CA SER A 572 -5.55 7.81 -7.19
C SER A 572 -4.62 8.93 -6.73
N ILE A 573 -5.09 9.91 -5.95
CA ILE A 573 -4.23 10.95 -5.34
C ILE A 573 -3.16 10.30 -4.48
N VAL A 574 -3.58 9.34 -3.66
CA VAL A 574 -2.74 8.48 -2.83
C VAL A 574 -1.63 7.85 -3.69
N LEU A 575 -1.98 7.16 -4.78
CA LEU A 575 -1.02 6.54 -5.69
C LEU A 575 -0.09 7.52 -6.44
N ILE A 576 -0.58 8.69 -6.85
CA ILE A 576 0.22 9.72 -7.56
C ILE A 576 1.24 10.35 -6.61
N ALA A 577 0.81 10.65 -5.38
CA ALA A 577 1.71 11.15 -4.35
C ALA A 577 2.84 10.16 -4.05
N PHE A 578 2.59 8.84 -4.11
CA PHE A 578 3.64 7.81 -4.00
C PHE A 578 4.62 7.86 -5.16
N SER A 579 4.10 8.04 -6.37
CA SER A 579 4.87 7.93 -7.59
C SER A 579 5.73 9.18 -7.87
N CYS A 580 5.17 10.38 -7.65
CA CYS A 580 5.91 11.64 -7.78
C CYS A 580 7.03 11.77 -6.74
N LYS A 581 6.85 11.22 -5.53
CA LYS A 581 7.88 11.26 -4.48
C LYS A 581 9.01 10.25 -4.74
N ALA A 582 8.71 9.10 -5.34
CA ALA A 582 9.71 8.13 -5.79
C ALA A 582 10.59 8.67 -6.94
N ALA A 583 10.04 9.52 -7.81
CA ALA A 583 10.76 10.11 -8.94
C ALA A 583 11.74 11.23 -8.52
N ARG A 584 11.42 12.01 -7.47
CA ARG A 584 12.26 13.13 -7.01
C ARG A 584 13.60 12.71 -6.37
N THR A 585 13.72 11.47 -5.91
CA THR A 585 14.93 10.94 -5.24
C THR A 585 16.11 10.59 -6.17
N LYS A 586 16.05 10.93 -7.47
CA LYS A 586 17.16 10.71 -8.42
C LYS A 586 17.81 11.98 -8.99
N GLY A 587 17.61 13.12 -8.32
CA GLY A 587 17.97 14.44 -8.86
C GLY A 587 19.14 15.17 -8.22
N HIS A 588 20.06 14.54 -7.49
CA HIS A 588 21.33 15.18 -7.08
C HIS A 588 22.52 14.24 -7.35
N ARG A 589 22.88 14.13 -8.64
CA ARG A 589 24.28 13.87 -9.03
C ARG A 589 24.98 15.23 -9.05
N GLY A 590 26.12 15.27 -8.39
CA GLY A 590 26.85 16.48 -8.04
C GLY A 590 27.25 17.36 -9.23
N TYR A 591 27.20 18.65 -8.97
CA TYR A 591 28.26 19.57 -9.34
C TYR A 591 28.77 20.16 -8.03
N PHE A 592 29.88 19.61 -7.52
CA PHE A 592 31.09 20.28 -7.04
C PHE A 592 32.08 19.23 -6.57
#